data_AF-A0A3C1KPC6-F1
#
_entry.id   AF-A0A3C1KPC6-F1
#
_cell.length_a   1.000
_cell.length_b   1.000
_cell.length_c   1.000
_cell.angle_alpha   90.00
_cell.angle_beta   90.00
_cell.angle_gamma   90.00
#
_symmetry.space_group_name_H-M   'P 1'
#
loop_
_entity.id
_entity.type
_entity.pdbx_description
1 polymer ?
#
loop_
_entity_poly.entity_id
_entity_poly.type
_entity_poly.pdbx_seq_one_letter_code
_entity_poly.pdbx_strand_id
1 'polypeptide(L)'
;MIIPPGLDVATTVLLLGCSTLTSLLTATLGAGGGVLLLLLLALWLPPAIIIPVHGLIQLGSNGGRAALTWRHIDWRLLRAFAPGVALGVLAG
;
A
#
# COMPACT_ATOMS: atom_id res chain seq x y z
N MET A 1 -7.22 3.66 19.45
CA MET A 1 -5.84 3.22 19.74
C MET A 1 -5.25 2.74 18.42
N ILE A 2 -4.21 3.41 17.90
CA ILE A 2 -3.73 3.28 16.49
C ILE A 2 -2.83 2.04 16.29
N ILE A 3 -2.51 1.30 17.35
CA ILE A 3 -1.63 0.13 17.32
C ILE A 3 -2.50 -1.14 17.30
N PRO A 4 -2.36 -2.03 16.30
CA PRO A 4 -3.10 -3.28 16.26
C PRO A 4 -2.80 -4.16 17.48
N PRO A 5 -3.79 -4.88 18.02
CA PRO A 5 -3.56 -5.82 19.11
C PRO A 5 -2.54 -6.89 18.71
N GLY A 6 -1.50 -7.09 19.52
CA GLY A 6 -0.42 -8.04 19.26
C GLY A 6 0.86 -7.43 18.67
N LEU A 7 0.90 -6.12 18.40
CA LEU A 7 2.11 -5.40 17.99
C LEU A 7 2.59 -4.45 19.08
N ASP A 8 3.89 -4.44 19.34
CA ASP A 8 4.51 -3.46 20.21
C ASP A 8 4.81 -2.14 19.45
N VAL A 9 5.13 -1.09 20.21
CA VAL A 9 5.42 0.24 19.64
C VAL A 9 6.64 0.19 18.72
N ALA A 10 7.68 -0.57 19.10
CA ALA A 10 8.92 -0.67 18.34
C ALA A 10 8.70 -1.29 16.95
N THR A 11 7.98 -2.42 16.87
CA THR A 11 7.64 -3.07 15.60
C THR A 11 6.74 -2.18 14.75
N THR A 12 5.80 -1.46 15.36
CA THR A 12 4.95 -0.51 14.64
C THR A 12 5.77 0.61 13.98
N VAL A 13 6.71 1.23 14.71
CA VAL A 13 7.58 2.28 14.18
C VAL A 13 8.49 1.73 13.08
N LEU A 14 9.03 0.51 13.27
CA LEU A 14 9.86 -0.16 12.27
C LEU A 14 9.09 -0.42 10.97
N LEU A 15 7.88 -0.98 11.07
CA LEU A 15 7.03 -1.23 9.91
C LEU A 15 6.63 0.07 9.20
N LEU A 16 6.38 1.15 9.95
CA LEU A 16 6.13 2.48 9.39
C LEU A 16 7.34 2.99 8.58
N GLY A 17 8.54 2.84 9.14
CA GLY A 17 9.80 3.20 8.45
C GLY A 17 10.08 2.33 7.22
N CYS A 18 9.83 1.02 7.29
CA CYS A 18 9.93 0.14 6.12
C CYS A 18 8.91 0.50 5.04
N SER A 19 7.68 0.87 5.42
CA SER A 19 6.64 1.33 4.50
C SER A 19 7.08 2.59 3.72
N THR A 20 7.70 3.56 4.37
CA THR A 20 8.20 4.77 3.67
C THR A 20 9.35 4.45 2.72
N LEU A 21 10.28 3.60 3.15
CA LEU A 21 11.39 3.12 2.31
C LEU A 21 10.91 2.31 1.09
N THR A 22 9.98 1.38 1.28
CA THR A 22 9.38 0.60 0.18
C THR A 22 8.57 1.48 -0.77
N SER A 23 7.90 2.52 -0.26
CA SER A 23 7.26 3.55 -1.10
C SER A 23 8.28 4.34 -1.92
N LEU A 24 9.41 4.74 -1.33
CA LEU A 24 10.49 5.42 -2.04
C LEU A 24 11.06 4.53 -3.15
N LEU A 25 11.35 3.26 -2.85
CA LEU A 25 11.78 2.27 -3.84
C LEU A 25 10.74 2.07 -4.94
N THR A 26 9.45 2.10 -4.60
CA THR A 26 8.38 2.01 -5.60
C THR A 26 8.37 3.23 -6.53
N ALA A 27 8.63 4.40 -5.98
CA ALA A 27 8.69 5.65 -6.73
C ALA A 27 9.95 5.74 -7.61
N THR A 28 11.09 5.21 -7.17
CA THR A 28 12.38 5.33 -7.88
C THR A 28 12.67 4.17 -8.83
N LEU A 29 12.28 2.94 -8.49
CA LEU A 29 12.59 1.72 -9.26
C LEU A 29 11.37 1.12 -9.97
N GLY A 30 10.16 1.64 -9.76
CA GLY A 30 8.90 1.05 -10.26
C GLY A 30 8.28 0.03 -9.29
N ALA A 31 7.51 -0.95 -9.77
CA ALA A 31 6.57 -1.76 -8.96
C ALA A 31 7.16 -2.73 -7.90
N GLY A 32 8.44 -2.64 -7.53
CA GLY A 32 9.12 -3.61 -6.65
C GLY A 32 8.89 -3.43 -5.15
N GLY A 33 8.61 -2.21 -4.67
CA GLY A 33 8.53 -1.95 -3.22
C GLY A 33 7.34 -2.63 -2.53
N GLY A 34 6.21 -2.80 -3.23
CA GLY A 34 5.08 -3.56 -2.70
C GLY A 34 5.40 -5.04 -2.47
N VAL A 35 6.17 -5.66 -3.37
CA VAL A 35 6.62 -7.06 -3.23
C VAL A 35 7.60 -7.19 -2.07
N LEU A 36 8.53 -6.25 -1.91
CA LEU A 36 9.43 -6.20 -0.77
C LEU A 36 8.65 -6.07 0.55
N LEU A 37 7.62 -5.22 0.59
CA LEU A 37 6.76 -5.07 1.76
C LEU A 37 6.01 -6.37 2.07
N LEU A 38 5.46 -7.07 1.06
CA LEU A 38 4.83 -8.38 1.27
C LEU A 38 5.80 -9.38 1.90
N LEU A 39 7.05 -9.41 1.43
CA LEU A 39 8.08 -10.27 2.01
C LEU A 39 8.32 -9.93 3.49
N LEU A 40 8.43 -8.65 3.83
CA LEU A 40 8.60 -8.21 5.21
C LEU A 40 7.38 -8.55 6.08
N LEU A 41 6.17 -8.32 5.59
CA LEU A 41 4.94 -8.66 6.33
C LEU A 41 4.84 -10.17 6.58
N ALA A 42 5.25 -11.01 5.62
CA ALA A 42 5.26 -12.46 5.75
C ALA A 42 6.23 -12.99 6.83
N LEU A 43 7.25 -12.22 7.20
CA LEU A 43 8.18 -12.60 8.27
C LEU A 43 7.62 -12.36 9.67
N TRP A 44 6.65 -11.46 9.84
CA TRP A 44 6.23 -10.95 11.15
C TRP A 44 4.73 -11.05 11.43
N LEU A 45 3.89 -11.20 10.40
CA LEU A 45 2.44 -11.23 10.56
C LEU A 45 1.84 -12.58 10.16
N PRO A 46 0.77 -13.03 10.84
CA PRO A 46 0.03 -14.22 10.43
C PRO A 46 -0.60 -14.03 9.03
N PRO A 47 -0.68 -15.10 8.21
CA PRO A 47 -1.13 -15.00 6.82
C PRO A 47 -2.46 -14.30 6.60
N ALA A 48 -3.41 -14.51 7.52
CA ALA A 48 -4.76 -13.96 7.45
C ALA A 48 -4.81 -12.42 7.45
N ILE A 49 -3.79 -11.73 7.96
CA ILE A 49 -3.77 -10.27 8.04
C ILE A 49 -2.76 -9.61 7.09
N ILE A 50 -1.91 -10.38 6.40
CA ILE A 50 -0.89 -9.84 5.48
C ILE A 50 -1.55 -9.04 4.36
N ILE A 51 -2.51 -9.63 3.65
CA ILE A 51 -3.14 -8.99 2.48
C ILE A 51 -3.89 -7.71 2.90
N PRO A 52 -4.74 -7.69 3.96
CA PRO A 52 -5.37 -6.46 4.44
C PRO A 52 -4.38 -5.36 4.85
N VAL A 53 -3.34 -5.71 5.61
CA VAL A 53 -2.33 -4.74 6.07
C VAL A 53 -1.53 -4.18 4.90
N HIS A 54 -1.10 -5.05 3.98
CA HIS A 54 -0.42 -4.64 2.75
C HIS A 54 -1.28 -3.68 1.93
N GLY A 55 -2.55 -4.03 1.70
CA GLY A 55 -3.50 -3.20 0.96
C GLY A 55 -3.67 -1.81 1.59
N LEU A 56 -3.83 -1.74 2.91
CA LEU A 56 -3.95 -0.47 3.63
C LEU A 56 -2.71 0.41 3.49
N ILE A 57 -1.52 -0.18 3.63
CA ILE A 57 -0.24 0.52 3.45
C ILE A 57 -0.12 1.04 2.01
N GLN A 58 -0.48 0.23 1.02
CA GLN A 58 -0.41 0.62 -0.39
C GLN A 58 -1.44 1.68 -0.78
N LEU A 59 -2.62 1.67 -0.18
CA LEU A 59 -3.60 2.75 -0.35
C LEU A 59 -3.04 4.07 0.17
N GLY A 60 -2.40 4.07 1.35
CA GLY A 60 -1.73 5.27 1.88
C GLY A 60 -0.58 5.75 0.99
N SER A 61 0.32 4.85 0.61
CA SER A 61 1.49 5.13 -0.22
C SER A 61 1.13 5.66 -1.61
N ASN A 62 0.30 4.91 -2.36
CA ASN A 62 -0.12 5.29 -3.71
C ASN A 62 -1.08 6.48 -3.69
N GLY A 63 -1.96 6.57 -2.68
CA GLY A 63 -2.86 7.70 -2.48
C GLY A 63 -2.10 8.99 -2.21
N GLY A 64 -1.07 8.95 -1.35
CA GLY A 64 -0.19 10.10 -1.11
C GLY A 64 0.52 10.57 -2.37
N ARG A 65 1.05 9.62 -3.17
CA ARG A 65 1.64 9.93 -4.48
C ARG A 65 0.62 10.56 -5.43
N ALA A 66 -0.56 9.97 -5.56
CA ALA A 66 -1.62 10.49 -6.41
C ALA A 66 -2.06 11.91 -5.98
N ALA A 67 -2.11 12.18 -4.68
CA ALA A 67 -2.42 13.52 -4.16
C ALA A 67 -1.32 14.53 -4.53
N LEU A 68 -0.04 14.18 -4.35
CA LEU A 68 1.10 15.05 -4.70
C LEU A 68 1.18 15.32 -6.22
N THR A 69 0.85 14.33 -7.04
CA THR A 69 0.90 14.43 -8.50
C THR A 69 -0.46 14.69 -9.14
N TRP A 70 -1.48 15.10 -8.38
CA TRP A 70 -2.87 15.17 -8.84
C TRP A 70 -3.08 15.92 -10.16
N ARG A 71 -2.29 17.00 -10.37
CA ARG A 71 -2.34 17.81 -11.60
C ARG A 71 -1.75 17.13 -12.84
N HIS A 72 -0.93 16.10 -12.64
CA HIS A 72 -0.28 15.31 -13.69
C HIS A 72 -0.97 13.95 -13.91
N ILE A 73 -2.12 13.71 -13.26
CA ILE A 73 -2.92 12.51 -13.47
C ILE A 73 -3.64 12.64 -14.81
N ASP A 74 -3.54 11.59 -15.64
CA ASP A 74 -4.39 11.44 -16.83
C ASP A 74 -5.80 10.98 -16.44
N TRP A 75 -6.70 11.95 -16.28
CA TRP A 75 -8.11 11.74 -15.95
C TRP A 75 -8.92 11.04 -17.05
N ARG A 76 -8.45 11.02 -18.29
CA ARG A 76 -9.12 10.28 -19.37
C ARG A 76 -8.82 8.80 -19.22
N LEU A 77 -7.56 8.45 -18.99
CA LEU A 77 -7.13 7.08 -18.71
C LEU A 77 -7.81 6.52 -17.46
N LEU A 78 -7.81 7.29 -16.36
CA LEU A 78 -8.43 6.85 -15.10
C LEU A 78 -9.92 6.53 -15.28
N ARG A 79 -10.66 7.37 -16.02
CA ARG A 79 -12.09 7.14 -16.30
C ARG A 79 -12.34 5.91 -17.18
N ALA A 80 -11.40 5.55 -18.07
CA ALA A 80 -11.51 4.33 -18.86
C ALA A 80 -11.35 3.07 -17.98
N PHE A 81 -10.51 3.13 -16.94
CA PHE A 81 -10.26 2.01 -16.02
C PHE A 81 -11.26 1.92 -14.86
N ALA A 82 -11.83 3.05 -14.42
CA ALA A 82 -12.70 3.13 -13.25
C ALA A 82 -13.88 2.13 -13.25
N PRO A 83 -14.60 1.87 -14.37
CA PRO A 83 -15.69 0.89 -14.39
C PRO A 83 -15.19 -0.52 -14.08
N GLY A 84 -14.03 -0.92 -14.62
CA GLY A 84 -13.43 -2.23 -14.36
C GLY A 84 -13.02 -2.39 -12.90
N VAL A 85 -12.47 -1.33 -12.29
CA VAL A 85 -12.15 -1.31 -10.86
C VAL A 85 -13.42 -1.45 -10.01
N ALA A 86 -14.47 -0.69 -10.32
CA ALA A 86 -15.74 -0.76 -9.59
C ALA A 86 -16.38 -2.15 -9.68
N LEU A 87 -16.41 -2.74 -10.87
CA LEU A 87 -16.89 -4.11 -11.06
C LEU A 87 -16.04 -5.13 -10.29
N GLY A 88 -14.72 -4.97 -10.30
CA GLY A 88 -13.80 -5.82 -9.54
C GLY A 88 -14.04 -5.76 -8.04
N VAL A 89 -14.31 -4.57 -7.48
CA VAL A 89 -14.65 -4.38 -6.07
C VAL A 89 -16.02 -4.95 -5.71
N LEU A 90 -16.98 -4.95 -6.64
CA LEU A 90 -18.31 -5.50 -6.39
C LEU A 90 -18.38 -7.02 -6.56
N ALA A 91 -17.52 -7.59 -7.40
CA ALA A 91 -17.49 -9.03 -7.71
C ALA A 91 -16.58 -9.84 -6.77
N GLY A 92 -15.66 -9.18 -6.05
CA GLY A 92 -14.75 -9.75 -5.07
C GLY A 92 -15.07 -9.30 -3.65
#